data_AF-A0A946S634-F1
#
_entry.id   AF-A0A946S634-F1
#
_cell.length_a   1.000
_cell.length_b   1.000
_cell.length_c   1.000
_cell.angle_alpha   90.00
_cell.angle_beta   90.00
_cell.angle_gamma   90.00
#
_symmetry.space_group_name_H-M   'P 1'
#
loop_
_entity.id
_entity.type
_entity.pdbx_description
1 polymer ?
#
loop_
_entity_poly.entity_id
_entity_poly.type
_entity_poly.pdbx_seq_one_letter_code
_entity_poly.pdbx_strand_id
1 'polypeptide(L)'
;MEAPKLRGMFRNVRTKPRSFVFKSRHLSDDPPQWSERKRRIESEVAKERGEKVPEQNMDSSIRFRKGGSVRKAARKANIRVILIGVVLLWITWKMMVWAETTEFGKMLEFIRDNG
;
A
#
# COMPACT_ATOMS: atom_id res chain seq x y z
N MET A 1 17.04 59.15 10.34
CA MET A 1 17.88 57.99 10.70
C MET A 1 17.15 56.75 10.23
N GLU A 2 17.69 56.01 9.26
CA GLU A 2 17.09 54.75 8.80
C GLU A 2 17.34 53.64 9.82
N ALA A 3 16.31 52.85 10.12
CA ALA A 3 16.41 51.75 11.08
C ALA A 3 17.31 50.63 10.53
N PRO A 4 18.22 50.06 11.36
CA PRO A 4 19.10 48.99 10.92
C PRO A 4 18.30 47.72 10.60
N LYS A 5 18.50 47.21 9.37
CA LYS A 5 17.88 45.96 8.90
C LYS A 5 18.47 44.78 9.69
N LEU A 6 17.69 44.23 10.63
CA LEU A 6 18.02 42.99 11.31
C LEU A 6 18.24 41.89 10.26
N ARG A 7 19.45 41.32 10.21
CA ARG A 7 19.73 40.09 9.43
C ARG A 7 18.97 38.94 10.10
N GLY A 8 17.70 38.79 9.74
CA GLY A 8 16.81 37.78 10.31
C GLY A 8 17.37 36.37 10.16
N MET A 9 17.29 35.59 11.24
CA MET A 9 17.68 34.17 11.34
C MET A 9 17.05 33.27 10.25
N PHE A 10 16.08 33.78 9.50
CA PHE A 10 15.31 33.06 8.49
C PHE A 10 15.63 33.46 7.05
N ARG A 11 16.73 34.18 6.80
CA ARG A 11 17.14 34.60 5.43
C ARG A 11 17.40 33.42 4.48
N ASN A 12 17.70 32.23 5.01
CA ASN A 12 17.88 30.99 4.24
C ASN A 12 16.78 29.94 4.48
N VAL A 13 15.70 30.28 5.20
CA VAL A 13 14.55 29.40 5.25
C VAL A 13 13.81 29.53 3.92
N ARG A 14 13.75 28.44 3.17
CA ARG A 14 12.90 28.32 1.98
C ARG A 14 11.50 28.78 2.39
N THR A 15 11.10 29.98 1.96
CA THR A 15 9.83 30.61 2.30
C THR A 15 8.62 29.79 1.82
N LYS A 16 8.85 28.78 0.96
CA LYS A 16 7.86 27.77 0.61
C LYS A 16 8.30 26.40 1.18
N PRO A 17 7.50 25.78 2.07
CA PRO A 17 7.74 24.40 2.47
C PRO A 17 7.67 23.49 1.23
N ARG A 18 8.39 22.37 1.26
CA ARG A 18 8.26 21.34 0.21
C ARG A 18 6.80 20.88 0.20
N SER A 19 6.06 21.23 -0.85
CA SER A 19 4.70 20.73 -1.03
C SER A 19 4.78 19.26 -1.42
N PHE A 20 4.00 18.43 -0.73
CA PHE A 20 3.77 17.06 -1.15
C PHE A 20 2.83 17.09 -2.35
N VAL A 21 3.35 16.71 -3.52
CA VAL A 21 2.52 16.51 -4.72
C VAL A 21 2.34 15.02 -4.92
N PHE A 22 1.11 14.55 -4.73
CA PHE A 22 0.77 13.16 -4.98
C PHE A 22 0.78 12.89 -6.48
N LYS A 23 1.81 12.18 -6.95
CA LYS A 23 1.86 11.64 -8.31
C LYS A 23 1.37 10.20 -8.27
N SER A 24 0.21 9.95 -8.85
CA SER A 24 -0.29 8.59 -8.96
C SER A 24 0.59 7.82 -9.96
N ARG A 25 0.95 6.57 -9.64
CA ARG A 25 1.76 5.72 -10.56
C ARG A 25 1.02 5.32 -11.85
N HIS A 26 -0.28 5.60 -11.92
CA HIS A 26 -1.18 5.06 -12.93
C HIS A 26 -1.84 6.14 -13.79
N LEU A 27 -1.66 7.42 -13.45
CA LEU A 27 -2.17 8.55 -14.21
C LEU A 27 -0.97 9.38 -14.67
N SER A 28 -0.90 9.64 -15.96
CA SER A 28 0.05 10.61 -16.51
C SER A 28 -0.24 12.00 -15.94
N ASP A 29 0.82 12.75 -15.65
CA ASP A 29 0.71 14.13 -15.15
C ASP A 29 0.19 15.12 -16.22
N ASP A 30 0.12 14.68 -17.48
CA ASP A 30 -0.27 15.51 -18.62
C ASP A 30 -1.78 15.76 -18.65
N PRO A 31 -2.23 17.01 -18.88
CA PRO A 31 -3.63 17.31 -19.12
C PRO A 31 -4.19 16.51 -20.30
N PRO A 32 -5.41 15.95 -20.20
CA PRO A 32 -6.03 15.17 -21.28
C PRO A 32 -6.08 15.91 -22.63
N GLN A 33 -6.22 17.23 -22.59
CA GLN A 33 -6.25 18.08 -23.78
C GLN A 33 -4.92 18.11 -24.56
N TRP A 34 -3.80 17.84 -23.89
CA TRP A 34 -2.47 17.86 -24.51
C TRP A 34 -2.23 16.62 -25.38
N SER A 35 -2.65 15.45 -24.92
CA SER A 35 -2.53 14.20 -25.70
C SER A 35 -3.42 14.25 -26.94
N GLU A 36 -4.63 14.81 -26.82
CA GLU A 36 -5.54 15.03 -27.95
C GLU A 36 -4.96 15.99 -28.99
N ARG A 37 -4.33 17.08 -28.54
CA ARG A 37 -3.66 18.05 -29.44
C ARG A 37 -2.46 17.43 -30.14
N LYS A 38 -1.60 16.72 -29.41
CA LYS A 38 -0.45 16.03 -29.97
C LYS A 38 -0.88 15.02 -31.05
N ARG A 39 -1.94 14.26 -30.78
CA ARG A 39 -2.52 13.31 -31.74
C ARG A 39 -3.02 14.00 -33.01
N ARG A 40 -3.65 15.17 -32.87
CA ARG A 40 -4.13 15.94 -34.02
C ARG A 40 -2.96 16.40 -34.90
N ILE A 41 -1.93 16.97 -34.28
CA ILE A 41 -0.72 17.44 -34.97
C ILE A 41 0.01 16.29 -35.66
N GLU A 42 0.20 15.16 -34.97
CA GLU A 42 0.83 13.98 -35.56
C GLU A 42 0.04 13.45 -36.76
N SER A 43 -1.29 13.49 -36.72
CA SER A 43 -2.15 13.10 -37.85
C SER A 43 -2.06 14.07 -39.03
N GLU A 44 -1.90 15.37 -38.77
CA GLU A 44 -1.76 16.41 -39.80
C GLU A 44 -0.38 16.30 -40.47
N VAL A 45 0.69 16.17 -39.70
CA VAL A 45 2.06 15.97 -40.19
C VAL A 45 2.20 14.67 -41.00
N ALA A 46 1.56 13.59 -40.57
CA ALA A 46 1.58 12.32 -41.31
C ALA A 46 0.86 12.43 -42.66
N LYS A 47 -0.26 13.18 -42.72
CA LYS A 47 -0.96 13.48 -43.99
C LYS A 47 -0.10 14.31 -44.93
N GLU A 48 0.59 15.33 -44.42
CA GLU A 48 1.51 16.16 -45.22
C GLU A 48 2.70 15.35 -45.77
N ARG A 49 3.18 14.35 -45.02
CA ARG A 49 4.25 13.45 -45.45
C ARG A 49 3.80 12.33 -46.40
N GLY A 50 2.50 12.22 -46.69
CA GLY A 50 1.94 11.16 -47.54
C GLY A 50 2.08 9.75 -46.95
N GLU A 51 2.30 9.65 -45.64
CA GLU A 51 2.57 8.39 -44.95
C GLU A 51 1.24 7.83 -44.40
N LYS A 52 1.05 6.50 -44.48
CA LYS A 52 -0.15 5.87 -43.91
C LYS A 52 -0.11 6.05 -42.40
N VAL A 53 -1.05 6.83 -41.85
CA VAL A 53 -1.23 6.99 -40.41
C VAL A 53 -1.43 5.59 -39.82
N PRO A 54 -0.53 5.10 -38.94
CA PRO A 54 -0.77 3.84 -38.27
C PRO A 54 -2.02 4.04 -37.41
N GLU A 55 -3.06 3.28 -37.70
CA GLU A 55 -4.25 3.21 -36.86
C GLU A 55 -3.79 2.61 -35.53
N GLN A 56 -3.40 3.48 -34.59
CA GLN A 56 -3.08 3.06 -33.24
C GLN A 56 -4.39 2.61 -32.63
N ASN A 57 -4.62 1.29 -32.73
CA ASN A 57 -5.59 0.56 -31.94
C ASN A 57 -5.58 1.18 -30.54
N MET A 58 -6.69 1.84 -30.19
CA MET A 58 -6.95 2.24 -28.81
C MET A 58 -7.19 0.96 -28.05
N ASP A 59 -6.11 0.26 -27.75
CA ASP A 59 -6.12 -0.88 -26.87
C ASP A 59 -6.28 -0.29 -25.46
N SER A 60 -7.53 0.08 -25.15
CA SER A 60 -8.01 0.42 -23.82
C SER A 60 -8.05 -0.80 -22.90
N SER A 61 -7.26 -1.84 -23.21
CA SER A 61 -6.93 -2.87 -22.26
C SER A 61 -6.07 -2.24 -21.17
N ILE A 62 -6.74 -1.78 -20.12
CA ILE A 62 -6.18 -1.61 -18.79
C ILE A 62 -5.58 -2.97 -18.43
N ARG A 63 -4.31 -3.17 -18.80
CA ARG A 63 -3.55 -4.34 -18.42
C ARG A 63 -3.25 -4.16 -16.94
N PHE A 64 -4.16 -4.66 -16.10
CA PHE A 64 -3.85 -4.99 -14.73
C PHE A 64 -2.68 -5.95 -14.77
N ARG A 65 -1.46 -5.42 -14.58
CA ARG A 65 -0.29 -6.25 -14.27
C ARG A 65 -0.73 -7.09 -13.08
N LYS A 66 -1.02 -8.38 -13.30
CA LYS A 66 -1.20 -9.38 -12.24
C LYS A 66 0.13 -9.41 -11.49
N GLY A 67 0.26 -8.51 -10.52
CA GLY A 67 1.46 -8.31 -9.74
C GLY A 67 1.69 -9.53 -8.88
N GLY A 68 2.44 -10.50 -9.41
CA GLY A 68 2.91 -11.65 -8.63
C GLY A 68 3.68 -11.25 -7.37
N SER A 69 4.17 -10.01 -7.30
CA SER A 69 4.82 -9.40 -6.13
C SER A 69 3.88 -9.21 -4.94
N VAL A 70 2.62 -8.83 -5.15
CA VAL A 70 1.63 -8.66 -4.06
C VAL A 70 1.32 -10.01 -3.41
N ARG A 71 1.17 -11.06 -4.24
CA ARG A 71 0.94 -12.43 -3.76
C ARG A 71 2.12 -13.00 -2.96
N LYS A 72 3.35 -12.58 -3.23
CA LYS A 72 4.54 -12.99 -2.46
C LYS A 72 4.66 -12.23 -1.14
N ALA A 73 4.30 -10.95 -1.12
CA ALA A 73 4.26 -10.15 0.12
C ALA A 73 3.18 -10.62 1.09
N ALA A 74 1.97 -10.92 0.59
CA ALA A 74 0.86 -11.43 1.41
C ALA A 74 1.16 -12.79 2.05
N ARG A 75 1.86 -13.70 1.35
CA ARG A 75 2.25 -15.01 1.91
C ARG A 75 3.13 -14.90 3.14
N LYS A 76 4.07 -13.94 3.18
CA LYS A 76 4.95 -13.75 4.34
C LYS A 76 4.20 -13.22 5.57
N ALA A 77 3.17 -12.41 5.38
CA ALA A 77 2.33 -11.94 6.48
C ALA A 77 1.48 -13.08 7.07
N ASN A 78 0.93 -13.95 6.22
CA ASN A 78 0.07 -15.06 6.65
C ASN A 78 0.81 -16.13 7.48
N ILE A 79 2.10 -16.36 7.22
CA ILE A 79 2.91 -17.34 7.98
C ILE A 79 3.00 -16.95 9.46
N ARG A 80 3.15 -15.65 9.77
CA ARG A 80 3.23 -15.19 11.17
C ARG A 80 1.93 -15.46 11.92
N VAL A 81 0.79 -15.23 11.27
CA VAL A 81 -0.54 -15.48 11.86
C VAL A 81 -0.73 -16.97 12.13
N ILE A 82 -0.34 -17.83 11.19
CA ILE A 82 -0.39 -19.29 11.37
C ILE A 82 0.50 -19.72 12.53
N LEU A 83 1.72 -19.20 12.62
CA LEU A 83 2.66 -19.52 13.70
C LEU A 83 2.11 -19.12 15.08
N ILE A 84 1.57 -17.90 15.18
CA ILE A 84 0.90 -17.42 16.42
C ILE A 84 -0.29 -18.34 16.76
N GLY A 85 -1.11 -18.70 15.78
CA GLY A 85 -2.24 -19.61 15.97
C GLY A 85 -1.83 -20.96 16.53
N VAL A 86 -0.79 -21.59 15.97
CA VAL A 86 -0.26 -22.88 16.46
C VAL A 86 0.27 -22.77 17.89
N VAL A 87 1.00 -21.70 18.22
CA VAL A 87 1.51 -21.47 19.58
C VAL A 87 0.36 -21.31 20.58
N LEU A 88 -0.67 -20.54 20.25
CA LEU A 88 -1.85 -20.38 21.11
C LEU A 88 -2.57 -21.71 21.33
N LEU A 89 -2.76 -22.50 20.27
CA LEU A 89 -3.38 -23.82 20.35
C LEU A 89 -2.60 -24.77 21.27
N TRP A 90 -1.28 -24.74 21.20
CA TRP A 90 -0.40 -25.51 22.06
C TRP A 90 -0.49 -25.08 23.53
N ILE A 91 -0.51 -23.78 23.81
CA ILE A 91 -0.68 -23.24 25.17
C ILE A 91 -2.02 -23.67 25.75
N THR A 92 -3.11 -23.54 25.00
CA THR A 92 -4.44 -23.94 25.45
C THR A 92 -4.50 -25.43 25.77
N TRP A 93 -3.91 -26.27 24.91
CA TRP A 93 -3.80 -27.70 25.18
C TRP A 93 -3.00 -28.00 26.44
N LYS A 94 -1.86 -27.32 26.64
CA LYS A 94 -1.06 -27.46 27.87
C LYS A 94 -1.80 -27.00 29.12
N MET A 95 -2.59 -25.93 29.03
CA MET A 95 -3.43 -25.44 30.13
C MET A 95 -4.54 -26.44 30.49
N MET A 96 -5.14 -27.10 29.49
CA MET A 96 -6.15 -28.12 29.71
C MET A 96 -5.57 -29.34 30.45
N VAL A 97 -4.44 -29.87 29.96
CA VAL A 97 -3.73 -30.99 30.61
C VAL A 97 -3.20 -30.58 31.99
N TRP A 98 -2.76 -29.33 32.15
CA TRP A 98 -2.36 -28.80 33.45
C TRP A 98 -3.56 -28.71 34.40
N ALA A 99 -4.71 -28.24 33.95
CA ALA A 99 -5.93 -28.19 34.77
C ALA A 99 -6.39 -29.59 35.23
N GLU A 100 -6.25 -30.60 34.38
CA GLU A 100 -6.53 -32.00 34.75
C GLU A 100 -5.55 -32.56 35.79
N THR A 101 -4.29 -32.10 35.77
CA THR A 101 -3.24 -32.61 36.66
C THR A 101 -3.08 -31.81 37.95
N THR A 102 -3.59 -30.59 38.02
CA THR A 102 -3.58 -29.76 39.22
C THR A 102 -4.81 -30.09 40.08
N GLU A 103 -4.73 -29.84 41.39
CA GLU A 103 -5.74 -30.09 42.44
C GLU A 103 -7.19 -29.62 42.13
N PHE A 104 -7.45 -28.94 41.01
CA PHE A 104 -8.78 -28.61 40.53
C PHE A 104 -9.65 -29.83 40.24
N GLY A 105 -9.09 -30.93 39.70
CA GLY A 105 -9.84 -32.18 39.51
C GLY A 105 -10.32 -32.74 40.84
N LYS A 106 -9.42 -32.82 41.83
CA LYS A 106 -9.75 -33.28 43.19
C LYS A 106 -10.69 -32.31 43.93
N MET A 107 -10.53 -31.00 43.73
CA MET A 107 -11.41 -29.98 44.33
C MET A 107 -12.82 -30.02 43.72
N LEU A 108 -12.95 -30.25 42.41
CA LEU A 108 -14.24 -30.46 41.73
C LEU A 108 -14.91 -31.75 42.20
N GLU A 109 -14.17 -32.85 42.34
CA GLU A 109 -14.69 -34.09 42.91
C GLU A 109 -15.09 -33.92 44.37
N PHE A 110 -14.28 -33.22 45.18
CA PHE A 110 -14.60 -32.92 46.57
C PHE A 110 -15.88 -32.08 46.71
N ILE A 111 -16.09 -31.08 45.84
CA ILE A 111 -17.32 -30.27 45.82
C ILE A 111 -18.51 -31.10 45.32
N ARG A 112 -18.31 -32.04 44.38
CA ARG A 112 -19.36 -32.96 43.93
C ARG A 112 -19.78 -33.95 45.02
N ASP A 113 -18.81 -34.46 45.77
CA ASP A 113 -19.05 -35.53 46.73
C ASP A 113 -19.47 -35.00 48.13
N ASN A 114 -19.17 -33.73 48.45
CA ASN A 114 -19.55 -33.05 49.71
C ASN A 114 -20.50 -31.85 49.54
N GLY A 115 -21.02 -31.62 48.33
CA GLY A 115 -22.02 -30.59 48.02
C GLY A 115 -23.45 -31.10 48.12
#